data_AF-A0A3M1A4D6-F1
#
_entry.id   AF-A0A3M1A4D6-F1
#
_cell.length_a   1.000
_cell.length_b   1.000
_cell.length_c   1.000
_cell.angle_alpha   90.00
_cell.angle_beta   90.00
_cell.angle_gamma   90.00
#
_symmetry.space_group_name_H-M   'P 1'
#
loop_
_entity.id
_entity.type
_entity.pdbx_description
1 polymer ?
#
loop_
_entity_poly.entity_id
_entity_poly.type
_entity_poly.pdbx_seq_one_letter_code
_entity_poly.pdbx_strand_id
1 'polypeptide(L)'
;MSEDKKISNQDISQVSPPDPKKEQSRQEELPEKPEPLQDESSREDFKIPENPRDILEWGWTDDEERWRQEEQAKDRKHKRTLLEQYKKRLRNAESRKSKLGLADSQLITIDSEIEECTAQIKKLEKALYGSVFSIVEEDQLLQQKQKQVSTQSQLGSEINEINIEEWFNNLELRDKFFVITLSIFNGIKYPDFKDINEILLAEINANFREEDRERRTLASYFEKSDIERLKICRAEVCSKDGETEEIIRFIDDTYPNTIFDLLRKQYHDILLDLLPALKKVVEQHQDWEIRFWAALAVAKIGKINFSRIESQVLDPWATDKRAYVRAATGYPLAYLAEDKSTRDNVRKLLNRWSDPDWSRGSDIWRYRWTASSTYKQIGLIGQDWARDWAYEGLKQIASYDDIRLLHATIDSLVVLSLQGELEHTLFALKNWISEFCQKEPDGQSDRDVEPQYLTTLLAFIKLCEIHTADPITESNSDSDVKDDSQYRIGNILSLMEKSRATSGDIWQLAVNIGISTFK
;
A
#
# COMPACT_ATOMS: atom_id res chain seq x y z
N MET A 1 -76.82 0.39 -44.95
CA MET A 1 -75.88 1.49 -45.22
C MET A 1 -74.68 1.31 -44.32
N SER A 2 -73.48 1.30 -44.91
CA SER A 2 -72.16 0.99 -44.32
C SER A 2 -71.81 -0.50 -44.13
N GLU A 3 -71.43 -1.10 -45.25
CA GLU A 3 -70.31 -2.07 -45.46
C GLU A 3 -68.99 -1.52 -44.84
N ASP A 4 -67.87 -2.23 -44.59
CA ASP A 4 -67.34 -3.57 -44.89
C ASP A 4 -66.13 -3.81 -43.93
N LYS A 5 -65.96 -5.00 -43.32
CA LYS A 5 -64.91 -6.05 -43.57
C LYS A 5 -63.47 -5.52 -43.76
N LYS A 6 -62.41 -6.01 -43.10
CA LYS A 6 -61.81 -7.39 -43.02
C LYS A 6 -60.46 -7.23 -42.24
N ILE A 7 -59.86 -8.15 -41.47
CA ILE A 7 -59.06 -9.36 -41.85
C ILE A 7 -58.65 -10.06 -40.51
N SER A 8 -59.10 -11.31 -40.28
CA SER A 8 -58.33 -12.58 -40.20
C SER A 8 -57.47 -12.85 -38.95
N ASN A 9 -57.91 -13.82 -38.13
CA ASN A 9 -57.05 -14.67 -37.31
C ASN A 9 -57.42 -16.14 -37.60
N GLN A 10 -56.43 -16.94 -37.98
CA GLN A 10 -56.54 -18.38 -38.26
C GLN A 10 -55.95 -19.21 -37.11
N ASP A 11 -56.72 -20.24 -36.74
CA ASP A 11 -56.34 -21.60 -36.34
C ASP A 11 -54.98 -21.88 -35.65
N ILE A 12 -55.05 -22.34 -34.39
CA ILE A 12 -54.19 -23.41 -33.88
C ILE A 12 -55.04 -24.40 -33.08
N SER A 13 -54.99 -25.64 -33.54
CA SER A 13 -55.71 -26.81 -33.07
C SER A 13 -55.10 -27.42 -31.79
N GLN A 14 -56.01 -27.83 -30.89
CA GLN A 14 -56.06 -29.08 -30.11
C GLN A 14 -54.74 -29.73 -29.64
N VAL A 15 -54.54 -29.75 -28.31
CA VAL A 15 -53.67 -30.70 -27.60
C VAL A 15 -54.51 -31.46 -26.57
N SER A 16 -54.46 -32.80 -26.65
CA SER A 16 -55.14 -33.74 -25.74
C SER A 16 -54.33 -33.95 -24.44
N PRO A 17 -54.99 -34.31 -23.32
CA PRO A 17 -54.33 -34.48 -22.03
C PRO A 17 -53.57 -35.82 -21.90
N PRO A 18 -52.53 -35.90 -21.05
CA PRO A 18 -51.77 -37.13 -20.86
C PRO A 18 -52.38 -38.07 -19.80
N ASP A 19 -52.16 -39.35 -20.06
CA ASP A 19 -52.71 -40.55 -19.43
C ASP A 19 -51.98 -40.90 -18.11
N PRO A 20 -52.67 -41.12 -16.98
CA PRO A 20 -52.04 -41.36 -15.69
C PRO A 20 -51.95 -42.86 -15.42
N LYS A 21 -51.00 -43.57 -16.04
CA LYS A 21 -50.71 -44.99 -15.73
C LYS A 21 -49.37 -45.44 -16.31
N LYS A 22 -48.26 -45.05 -15.67
CA LYS A 22 -46.96 -45.74 -15.77
C LYS A 22 -46.01 -45.22 -14.69
N GLU A 23 -46.35 -45.52 -13.45
CA GLU A 23 -45.54 -45.21 -12.29
C GLU A 23 -45.46 -46.46 -11.42
N GLN A 24 -44.61 -47.40 -11.87
CA GLN A 24 -44.06 -48.51 -11.10
C GLN A 24 -42.99 -49.17 -11.97
N SER A 25 -41.86 -49.49 -11.34
CA SER A 25 -40.65 -50.11 -11.91
C SER A 25 -39.58 -49.16 -12.45
N ARG A 26 -38.92 -48.43 -11.54
CA ARG A 26 -37.48 -48.19 -11.65
C ARG A 26 -36.83 -48.29 -10.27
N GLN A 27 -36.14 -49.41 -10.08
CA GLN A 27 -35.35 -49.75 -8.91
C GLN A 27 -34.05 -48.93 -8.91
N GLU A 28 -33.74 -48.38 -7.73
CA GLU A 28 -32.43 -48.31 -7.07
C GLU A 28 -31.16 -48.34 -7.94
N GLU A 29 -30.60 -47.16 -8.21
CA GLU A 29 -29.16 -46.93 -8.16
C GLU A 29 -28.93 -45.67 -7.30
N LEU A 30 -28.44 -45.90 -6.08
CA LEU A 30 -28.00 -44.86 -5.14
C LEU A 30 -26.72 -44.21 -5.66
N PRO A 31 -26.65 -42.88 -5.83
CA PRO A 31 -25.38 -42.22 -6.07
C PRO A 31 -24.53 -42.27 -4.79
N GLU A 32 -23.29 -42.71 -4.94
CA GLU A 32 -22.27 -42.73 -3.89
C GLU A 32 -22.16 -41.36 -3.21
N LYS A 33 -22.14 -41.38 -1.88
CA LYS A 33 -21.86 -40.23 -1.03
C LYS A 33 -20.56 -39.54 -1.51
N PRO A 34 -20.55 -38.22 -1.74
CA PRO A 34 -19.29 -37.51 -1.91
C PRO A 34 -18.48 -37.62 -0.61
N GLU A 35 -17.23 -38.04 -0.76
CA GLU A 35 -16.24 -38.06 0.32
C GLU A 35 -16.14 -36.66 0.95
N PRO A 36 -15.96 -36.58 2.28
CA PRO A 36 -15.74 -35.30 2.94
C PRO A 36 -14.43 -34.70 2.43
N LEU A 37 -14.52 -33.51 1.82
CA LEU A 37 -13.41 -32.64 1.51
C LEU A 37 -12.51 -32.55 2.76
N GLN A 38 -11.29 -33.04 2.62
CA GLN A 38 -10.25 -32.87 3.61
C GLN A 38 -10.00 -31.38 3.78
N ASP A 39 -10.15 -30.93 5.02
CA ASP A 39 -9.87 -29.58 5.48
C ASP A 39 -8.35 -29.35 5.37
N GLU A 40 -7.89 -28.88 4.20
CA GLU A 40 -6.53 -28.38 4.02
C GLU A 40 -6.40 -27.03 4.74
N SER A 41 -6.32 -27.11 6.07
CA SER A 41 -5.79 -26.03 6.89
C SER A 41 -4.25 -25.99 6.76
N SER A 42 -3.73 -25.83 5.55
CA SER A 42 -2.35 -25.40 5.36
C SER A 42 -2.30 -23.91 5.67
N ARG A 43 -2.14 -23.59 6.96
CA ARG A 43 -1.56 -22.31 7.39
C ARG A 43 -0.15 -22.26 6.81
N GLU A 44 -0.01 -21.73 5.60
CA GLU A 44 1.24 -21.14 5.18
C GLU A 44 1.39 -19.85 5.99
N ASP A 45 2.34 -19.87 6.93
CA ASP A 45 2.74 -18.71 7.69
C ASP A 45 3.16 -17.61 6.70
N PHE A 46 2.32 -16.58 6.62
CA PHE A 46 2.58 -15.38 5.84
C PHE A 46 3.83 -14.72 6.44
N LYS A 47 5.00 -14.98 5.85
CA LYS A 47 6.23 -14.28 6.22
C LYS A 47 6.10 -12.83 5.76
N ILE A 48 5.84 -11.94 6.72
CA ILE A 48 6.07 -10.51 6.57
C ILE A 48 7.55 -10.35 6.17
N PRO A 49 7.90 -9.53 5.16
CA PRO A 49 9.29 -9.26 4.84
C PRO A 49 10.04 -8.86 6.11
N GLU A 50 11.12 -9.57 6.43
CA GLU A 50 11.87 -9.40 7.69
C GLU A 50 12.51 -8.01 7.80
N ASN A 51 12.55 -7.26 6.68
CA ASN A 51 13.08 -5.91 6.61
C ASN A 51 12.06 -4.93 5.96
N PRO A 52 11.50 -3.97 6.73
CA PRO A 52 10.63 -2.91 6.20
C PRO A 52 11.29 -2.00 5.15
N ARG A 53 12.63 -2.01 5.03
CA ARG A 53 13.37 -1.20 4.06
C ARG A 53 13.37 -1.78 2.65
N ASP A 54 13.14 -3.08 2.49
CA ASP A 54 13.11 -3.73 1.17
C ASP A 54 11.82 -3.38 0.37
N ILE A 55 10.91 -2.63 1.00
CA ILE A 55 9.68 -2.08 0.40
C ILE A 55 9.93 -0.68 -0.21
N LEU A 56 11.11 -0.06 0.01
CA LEU A 56 11.36 1.37 -0.29
C LEU A 56 12.34 1.67 -1.44
N GLU A 57 12.62 0.73 -2.33
CA GLU A 57 13.40 0.99 -3.57
C GLU A 57 12.50 1.23 -4.81
N TRP A 58 11.51 2.12 -4.67
CA TRP A 58 10.77 2.67 -5.82
C TRP A 58 11.01 4.17 -5.88
N GLY A 59 11.30 4.68 -7.09
CA GLY A 59 11.73 6.05 -7.34
C GLY A 59 10.88 7.09 -6.60
N TRP A 60 11.54 7.85 -5.73
CA TRP A 60 10.96 8.92 -4.93
C TRP A 60 10.25 9.93 -5.82
N THR A 61 9.07 10.36 -5.40
CA THR A 61 8.41 11.49 -6.06
C THR A 61 9.26 12.76 -5.86
N ASP A 62 9.19 13.71 -6.79
CA ASP A 62 9.92 14.99 -6.70
C ASP A 62 9.66 15.72 -5.36
N ASP A 63 8.46 15.54 -4.79
CA ASP A 63 8.06 16.14 -3.52
C ASP A 63 8.66 15.42 -2.30
N GLU A 64 8.80 14.09 -2.33
CA GLU A 64 9.48 13.31 -1.28
C GLU A 64 10.98 13.53 -1.28
N GLU A 65 11.59 13.62 -2.46
CA GLU A 65 13.01 13.94 -2.60
C GLU A 65 13.27 15.38 -2.12
N ARG A 66 12.39 16.34 -2.44
CA ARG A 66 12.45 17.69 -1.88
C ARG A 66 12.34 17.69 -0.36
N TRP A 67 11.36 16.98 0.21
CA TRP A 67 11.20 16.88 1.66
C TRP A 67 12.44 16.28 2.34
N ARG A 68 13.03 15.22 1.77
CA ARG A 68 14.23 14.61 2.32
C ARG A 68 15.44 15.53 2.24
N GLN A 69 15.59 16.28 1.15
CA GLN A 69 16.62 17.32 1.01
C GLN A 69 16.45 18.42 2.04
N GLU A 70 15.20 18.85 2.31
CA GLU A 70 14.90 19.82 3.37
C GLU A 70 15.26 19.29 4.76
N GLU A 71 14.95 18.02 5.05
CA GLU A 71 15.22 17.42 6.35
C GLU A 71 16.73 17.21 6.57
N GLN A 72 17.45 16.76 5.55
CA GLN A 72 18.92 16.72 5.57
C GLN A 72 19.52 18.13 5.74
N ALA A 73 18.93 19.16 5.13
CA ALA A 73 19.38 20.54 5.29
C ALA A 73 19.16 21.05 6.72
N LYS A 74 18.03 20.70 7.35
CA LYS A 74 17.74 21.02 8.77
C LYS A 74 18.74 20.32 9.70
N ASP A 75 18.98 19.03 9.52
CA ASP A 75 19.95 18.26 10.31
C ASP A 75 21.37 18.83 10.17
N ARG A 76 21.81 19.16 8.95
CA ARG A 76 23.11 19.83 8.71
C ARG A 76 23.18 21.20 9.40
N LYS A 77 22.10 21.98 9.37
CA LYS A 77 22.04 23.28 10.06
C LYS A 77 22.15 23.10 11.57
N HIS A 78 21.44 22.13 12.14
CA HIS A 78 21.50 21.81 13.56
C HIS A 78 22.92 21.38 13.99
N LYS A 79 23.54 20.45 13.26
CA LYS A 79 24.92 19.99 13.51
C LYS A 79 25.95 21.12 13.42
N ARG A 80 25.79 22.06 12.47
CA ARG A 80 26.64 23.28 12.38
C ARG A 80 26.46 24.18 13.60
N THR A 81 25.23 24.37 14.08
CA THR A 81 24.97 25.16 15.29
C THR A 81 25.64 24.53 16.51
N LEU A 82 25.53 23.20 16.68
CA LEU A 82 26.20 22.47 17.76
C LEU A 82 27.73 22.60 17.65
N LEU A 83 28.30 22.47 16.45
CA LEU A 83 29.74 22.60 16.23
C LEU A 83 30.26 23.98 16.68
N GLU A 84 29.56 25.06 16.33
CA GLU A 84 29.91 26.42 16.76
C GLU A 84 29.79 26.61 18.29
N GLN A 85 28.79 25.99 18.91
CA GLN A 85 28.64 26.01 20.37
C GLN A 85 29.82 25.31 21.06
N TYR A 86 30.23 24.13 20.60
CA TYR A 86 31.39 23.43 21.16
C TYR A 86 32.70 24.17 20.90
N LYS A 87 32.90 24.75 19.71
CA LYS A 87 34.07 25.61 19.42
C LYS A 87 34.12 26.84 20.32
N LYS A 88 32.97 27.44 20.64
CA LYS A 88 32.88 28.55 21.60
C LYS A 88 33.21 28.09 23.02
N ARG A 89 32.69 26.95 23.47
CA ARG A 89 33.01 26.36 24.78
C ARG A 89 34.50 26.06 24.91
N LEU A 90 35.11 25.46 23.89
CA LEU A 90 36.55 25.17 23.84
C LEU A 90 37.39 26.44 24.02
N ARG A 91 37.13 27.50 23.23
CA ARG A 91 37.82 28.80 23.36
C ARG A 91 37.69 29.41 24.76
N ASN A 92 36.52 29.27 25.39
CA ASN A 92 36.29 29.76 26.75
C ASN A 92 37.03 28.92 27.80
N ALA A 93 37.14 27.60 27.61
CA ALA A 93 37.91 26.72 28.49
C ALA A 93 39.42 27.01 28.36
N GLU A 94 39.94 27.16 27.14
CA GLU A 94 41.33 27.55 26.88
C GLU A 94 41.66 28.93 27.47
N SER A 95 40.75 29.91 27.34
CA SER A 95 40.91 31.23 27.95
C SER A 95 40.85 31.21 29.48
N ARG A 96 40.13 30.26 30.10
CA ARG A 96 40.17 30.07 31.55
C ARG A 96 41.52 29.48 31.96
N LYS A 97 42.00 28.46 31.23
CA LYS A 97 43.30 27.81 31.48
C LYS A 97 44.48 28.79 31.44
N SER A 98 44.43 29.82 30.59
CA SER A 98 45.52 30.81 30.45
C SER A 98 45.56 31.88 31.53
N LYS A 99 44.56 31.97 32.42
CA LYS A 99 44.57 32.92 33.54
C LYS A 99 45.49 32.40 34.66
N LEU A 100 46.53 33.16 34.98
CA LEU A 100 47.47 32.87 36.07
C LEU A 100 46.76 32.77 37.43
N GLY A 101 47.13 31.76 38.23
CA GLY A 101 46.68 31.61 39.63
C GLY A 101 45.53 30.63 39.88
N LEU A 102 45.24 29.71 38.95
CA LEU A 102 44.29 28.62 39.18
C LEU A 102 44.87 27.55 40.12
N ALA A 103 44.03 26.99 40.99
CA ALA A 103 44.41 25.83 41.79
C ALA A 103 44.48 24.55 40.92
N ASP A 104 45.31 23.59 41.30
CA ASP A 104 45.50 22.33 40.54
C ASP A 104 44.18 21.58 40.27
N SER A 105 43.24 21.61 41.21
CA SER A 105 41.91 21.00 41.04
C SER A 105 41.06 21.68 39.96
N GLN A 106 41.21 22.99 39.77
CA GLN A 106 40.53 23.75 38.72
C GLN A 106 41.16 23.46 37.36
N LEU A 107 42.48 23.26 37.31
CA LEU A 107 43.19 22.89 36.08
C LEU A 107 42.74 21.51 35.56
N ILE A 108 42.64 20.50 36.43
CA ILE A 108 42.15 19.16 36.06
C ILE A 108 40.73 19.23 35.46
N THR A 109 39.85 20.03 36.07
CA THR A 109 38.47 20.20 35.59
C THR A 109 38.43 20.86 34.21
N ILE A 110 39.25 21.88 34.00
CA ILE A 110 39.32 22.60 32.71
C ILE A 110 39.91 21.69 31.62
N ASP A 111 40.90 20.85 31.94
CA ASP A 111 41.50 19.92 30.99
C ASP A 111 40.51 18.83 30.54
N SER A 112 39.72 18.29 31.46
CA SER A 112 38.63 17.37 31.11
C SER A 112 37.58 18.01 30.20
N GLU A 113 37.21 19.28 30.44
CA GLU A 113 36.27 20.01 29.59
C GLU A 113 36.83 20.27 28.17
N ILE A 114 38.14 20.54 28.05
CA ILE A 114 38.83 20.70 26.77
C ILE A 114 38.83 19.38 25.98
N GLU A 115 39.14 18.26 26.64
CA GLU A 115 39.13 16.94 26.00
C GLU A 115 37.74 16.56 25.49
N GLU A 116 36.70 16.75 26.31
CA GLU A 116 35.31 16.50 25.94
C GLU A 116 34.90 17.35 24.72
N CYS A 117 35.15 18.67 24.75
CA CYS A 117 34.82 19.55 23.64
C CYS A 117 35.57 19.16 22.35
N THR A 118 36.84 18.78 22.47
CA THR A 118 37.65 18.35 21.33
C THR A 118 37.12 17.05 20.71
N ALA A 119 36.70 16.08 21.54
CA ALA A 119 36.10 14.84 21.06
C ALA A 119 34.77 15.09 20.32
N GLN A 120 33.90 15.94 20.88
CA GLN A 120 32.61 16.28 20.27
C GLN A 120 32.78 17.06 18.95
N ILE A 121 33.74 17.99 18.89
CA ILE A 121 34.09 18.70 17.65
C ILE A 121 34.52 17.70 16.58
N LYS A 122 35.44 16.77 16.90
CA LYS A 122 35.87 15.73 15.93
C LYS A 122 34.71 14.84 15.47
N LYS A 123 33.80 14.45 16.37
CA LYS A 123 32.61 13.65 16.03
C LYS A 123 31.68 14.41 15.08
N LEU A 124 31.39 15.68 15.37
CA LEU A 124 30.53 16.53 14.55
C LEU A 124 31.17 16.87 13.20
N GLU A 125 32.47 17.13 13.16
CA GLU A 125 33.23 17.34 11.93
C GLU A 125 33.22 16.06 11.08
N LYS A 126 33.46 14.88 11.66
CA LYS A 126 33.34 13.61 10.93
C LYS A 126 31.92 13.40 10.37
N ALA A 127 30.87 13.74 11.13
CA ALA A 127 29.50 13.63 10.65
C ALA A 127 29.16 14.63 9.52
N LEU A 128 29.67 15.86 9.60
CA LEU A 128 29.46 16.90 8.58
C LEU A 128 30.30 16.64 7.31
N TYR A 129 31.56 16.22 7.46
CA TYR A 129 32.47 15.98 6.34
C TYR A 129 32.33 14.58 5.74
N GLY A 130 31.96 13.57 6.52
CA GLY A 130 31.61 12.24 6.01
C GLY A 130 30.39 12.28 5.10
N SER A 131 29.41 13.14 5.41
CA SER A 131 28.30 13.43 4.50
C SER A 131 28.75 14.12 3.21
N VAL A 132 29.72 15.03 3.27
CA VAL A 132 30.24 15.73 2.07
C VAL A 132 31.09 14.82 1.19
N PHE A 133 31.87 13.90 1.76
CA PHE A 133 32.65 12.92 0.98
C PHE A 133 31.74 11.90 0.29
N SER A 134 30.67 11.44 0.97
CA SER A 134 29.64 10.59 0.36
C SER A 134 28.95 11.32 -0.80
N ILE A 135 28.61 12.61 -0.65
CA ILE A 135 27.96 13.39 -1.72
C ILE A 135 28.90 13.62 -2.90
N VAL A 136 30.21 13.78 -2.70
CA VAL A 136 31.18 13.96 -3.81
C VAL A 136 31.41 12.65 -4.56
N GLU A 137 31.48 11.51 -3.87
CA GLU A 137 31.55 10.20 -4.54
C GLU A 137 30.23 9.85 -5.24
N GLU A 138 29.09 10.15 -4.61
CA GLU A 138 27.75 9.94 -5.15
C GLU A 138 27.46 10.90 -6.33
N ASP A 139 27.92 12.15 -6.28
CA ASP A 139 27.88 13.08 -7.42
C ASP A 139 28.83 12.64 -8.54
N GLN A 140 30.00 12.06 -8.24
CA GLN A 140 30.88 11.51 -9.27
C GLN A 140 30.28 10.25 -9.91
N LEU A 141 29.60 9.41 -9.13
CA LEU A 141 28.90 8.23 -9.59
C LEU A 141 27.62 8.60 -10.37
N LEU A 142 26.91 9.64 -9.95
CA LEU A 142 25.79 10.25 -10.66
C LEU A 142 26.27 10.95 -11.95
N GLN A 143 27.42 11.62 -11.95
CA GLN A 143 28.01 12.19 -13.17
C GLN A 143 28.50 11.10 -14.13
N GLN A 144 29.01 9.96 -13.63
CA GLN A 144 29.34 8.80 -14.45
C GLN A 144 28.09 8.12 -15.01
N LYS A 145 27.06 7.91 -14.18
CA LYS A 145 25.74 7.41 -14.63
C LYS A 145 25.09 8.37 -15.62
N GLN A 146 25.10 9.68 -15.37
CA GLN A 146 24.62 10.70 -16.31
C GLN A 146 25.44 10.73 -17.59
N LYS A 147 26.76 10.50 -17.56
CA LYS A 147 27.55 10.34 -18.79
C LYS A 147 27.22 9.06 -19.54
N GLN A 148 26.98 7.93 -18.85
CA GLN A 148 26.54 6.69 -19.48
C GLN A 148 25.14 6.80 -20.08
N VAL A 149 24.19 7.39 -19.33
CA VAL A 149 22.85 7.74 -19.79
C VAL A 149 22.91 8.76 -20.92
N SER A 150 23.80 9.75 -20.89
CA SER A 150 23.99 10.71 -22.00
C SER A 150 24.58 10.03 -23.23
N THR A 151 25.41 9.00 -23.08
CA THR A 151 25.99 8.27 -24.22
C THR A 151 24.98 7.28 -24.82
N GLN A 152 24.10 6.67 -24.00
CA GLN A 152 22.95 5.89 -24.48
C GLN A 152 21.84 6.77 -25.06
N SER A 153 21.59 7.94 -24.46
CA SER A 153 20.61 8.94 -24.91
C SER A 153 21.07 9.67 -26.16
N GLN A 154 22.38 9.84 -26.41
CA GLN A 154 22.89 10.37 -27.69
C GLN A 154 22.79 9.37 -28.86
N LEU A 155 22.71 8.06 -28.61
CA LEU A 155 22.29 7.10 -29.63
C LEU A 155 20.75 7.05 -29.80
N GLY A 156 19.99 7.54 -28.82
CA GLY A 156 18.53 7.64 -28.85
C GLY A 156 17.98 8.98 -29.35
N SER A 157 18.76 10.07 -29.31
CA SER A 157 18.28 11.43 -29.63
C SER A 157 18.16 11.74 -31.13
N GLU A 158 18.63 10.85 -32.00
CA GLU A 158 18.33 10.89 -33.44
C GLU A 158 17.09 10.06 -33.81
N ILE A 159 16.52 9.30 -32.86
CA ILE A 159 15.14 8.82 -32.99
C ILE A 159 14.29 10.05 -32.73
N ASN A 160 13.84 10.66 -33.83
CA ASN A 160 12.81 11.69 -33.93
C ASN A 160 11.90 11.74 -32.70
N GLU A 161 11.42 12.92 -32.31
CA GLU A 161 10.13 13.07 -31.60
C GLU A 161 9.04 12.40 -32.46
N ILE A 162 9.01 11.08 -32.49
CA ILE A 162 8.02 10.31 -33.22
C ILE A 162 6.78 10.53 -32.39
N ASN A 163 5.82 11.19 -33.02
CA ASN A 163 4.52 11.43 -32.46
C ASN A 163 3.96 10.09 -31.92
N ILE A 164 3.95 9.93 -30.58
CA ILE A 164 3.54 8.69 -29.91
C ILE A 164 2.10 8.33 -30.30
N GLU A 165 1.26 9.34 -30.54
CA GLU A 165 -0.09 9.16 -31.04
C GLU A 165 -0.09 8.52 -32.44
N GLU A 166 0.71 9.02 -33.37
CA GLU A 166 0.80 8.45 -34.72
C GLU A 166 1.33 7.01 -34.69
N TRP A 167 2.39 6.75 -33.92
CA TRP A 167 2.92 5.40 -33.72
C TRP A 167 1.88 4.46 -33.13
N PHE A 168 1.24 4.84 -32.01
CA PHE A 168 0.23 4.03 -31.34
C PHE A 168 -0.99 3.78 -32.24
N ASN A 169 -1.39 4.77 -33.05
CA ASN A 169 -2.51 4.65 -33.97
C ASN A 169 -2.25 3.64 -35.08
N ASN A 170 -1.00 3.56 -35.55
CA ASN A 170 -0.55 2.64 -36.60
C ASN A 170 -0.31 1.20 -36.12
N LEU A 171 -0.33 0.93 -34.81
CA LEU A 171 -0.21 -0.43 -34.27
C LEU A 171 -1.44 -1.28 -34.60
N GLU A 172 -1.23 -2.58 -34.76
CA GLU A 172 -2.33 -3.55 -34.78
C GLU A 172 -3.02 -3.59 -33.40
N LEU A 173 -4.29 -3.97 -33.37
CA LEU A 173 -5.08 -3.97 -32.13
C LEU A 173 -4.42 -4.77 -30.99
N ARG A 174 -3.83 -5.93 -31.32
CA ARG A 174 -3.12 -6.77 -30.35
C ARG A 174 -1.86 -6.08 -29.80
N ASP A 175 -1.09 -5.45 -30.67
CA ASP A 175 0.11 -4.71 -30.29
C ASP A 175 -0.27 -3.46 -29.46
N LYS A 176 -1.42 -2.81 -29.74
CA LYS A 176 -1.98 -1.76 -28.86
C LYS A 176 -2.25 -2.29 -27.46
N PHE A 177 -2.92 -3.43 -27.31
CA PHE A 177 -3.17 -4.01 -25.98
C PHE A 177 -1.90 -4.45 -25.26
N PHE A 178 -0.90 -4.95 -25.99
CA PHE A 178 0.43 -5.21 -25.43
C PHE A 178 1.06 -3.93 -24.86
N VAL A 179 1.05 -2.85 -25.65
CA VAL A 179 1.56 -1.54 -25.23
C VAL A 179 0.76 -0.94 -24.07
N ILE A 180 -0.56 -1.10 -24.05
CA ILE A 180 -1.42 -0.69 -22.92
C ILE A 180 -1.04 -1.49 -21.67
N THR A 181 -0.91 -2.81 -21.77
CA THR A 181 -0.51 -3.65 -20.64
C THR A 181 0.87 -3.24 -20.12
N LEU A 182 1.83 -3.02 -21.02
CA LEU A 182 3.18 -2.58 -20.66
C LEU A 182 3.18 -1.18 -20.03
N SER A 183 2.27 -0.30 -20.43
CA SER A 183 2.12 1.02 -19.79
C SER A 183 1.63 0.97 -18.35
N ILE A 184 0.97 -0.14 -17.96
CA ILE A 184 0.48 -0.37 -16.60
C ILE A 184 1.53 -1.14 -15.78
N PHE A 185 2.13 -2.16 -16.38
CA PHE A 185 3.03 -3.11 -15.74
C PHE A 185 4.46 -2.97 -16.28
N ASN A 186 4.98 -1.73 -16.34
CA ASN A 186 6.34 -1.48 -16.78
C ASN A 186 7.35 -1.88 -15.69
N GLY A 187 8.33 -2.70 -16.03
CA GLY A 187 9.41 -3.09 -15.11
C GLY A 187 9.16 -4.35 -14.29
N ILE A 188 8.02 -5.04 -14.49
CA ILE A 188 7.77 -6.33 -13.83
C ILE A 188 8.49 -7.47 -14.56
N LYS A 189 8.55 -8.64 -13.91
CA LYS A 189 9.15 -9.85 -14.51
C LYS A 189 8.45 -10.22 -15.81
N TYR A 190 9.23 -10.56 -16.83
CA TYR A 190 8.70 -10.84 -18.16
C TYR A 190 7.72 -12.03 -18.21
N PRO A 191 7.92 -13.14 -17.45
CA PRO A 191 6.91 -14.21 -17.36
C PRO A 191 5.58 -13.72 -16.79
N ASP A 192 5.61 -12.98 -15.68
CA ASP A 192 4.40 -12.44 -15.05
C ASP A 192 3.67 -11.47 -15.99
N PHE A 193 4.42 -10.65 -16.72
CA PHE A 193 3.87 -9.76 -17.74
C PHE A 193 3.13 -10.52 -18.84
N LYS A 194 3.67 -11.65 -19.32
CA LYS A 194 3.01 -12.47 -20.34
C LYS A 194 1.67 -12.99 -19.83
N ASP A 195 1.65 -13.55 -18.63
CA ASP A 195 0.43 -14.07 -18.00
C ASP A 195 -0.62 -12.96 -17.84
N ILE A 196 -0.22 -11.79 -17.35
CA ILE A 196 -1.09 -10.62 -17.22
C ILE A 196 -1.64 -10.19 -18.59
N ASN A 197 -0.78 -10.07 -19.59
CA ASN A 197 -1.20 -9.67 -20.94
C ASN A 197 -2.17 -10.68 -21.56
N GLU A 198 -2.02 -11.97 -21.27
CA GLU A 198 -2.98 -13.00 -21.68
C GLU A 198 -4.33 -12.86 -20.97
N ILE A 199 -4.34 -12.60 -19.65
CA ILE A 199 -5.57 -12.33 -18.89
C ILE A 199 -6.30 -11.10 -19.46
N LEU A 200 -5.56 -10.02 -19.75
CA LEU A 200 -6.13 -8.82 -20.35
C LEU A 200 -6.74 -9.10 -21.71
N LEU A 201 -6.00 -9.75 -22.61
CA LEU A 201 -6.49 -10.09 -23.95
C LEU A 201 -7.71 -11.01 -23.88
N ALA A 202 -7.70 -12.02 -23.00
CA ALA A 202 -8.81 -12.95 -22.85
C ALA A 202 -10.09 -12.23 -22.42
N GLU A 203 -10.00 -11.34 -21.44
CA GLU A 203 -11.17 -10.62 -20.92
C GLU A 203 -11.71 -9.58 -21.89
N ILE A 204 -10.81 -8.87 -22.56
CA ILE A 204 -11.17 -7.90 -23.59
C ILE A 204 -11.84 -8.62 -24.76
N ASN A 205 -11.31 -9.78 -25.19
CA ASN A 205 -11.93 -10.61 -26.22
C ASN A 205 -13.31 -11.16 -25.80
N ALA A 206 -13.49 -11.49 -24.51
CA ALA A 206 -14.77 -11.91 -23.98
C ALA A 206 -15.85 -10.81 -24.03
N ASN A 207 -15.46 -9.54 -24.05
CA ASN A 207 -16.41 -8.42 -24.14
C ASN A 207 -16.83 -8.08 -25.59
N PHE A 208 -16.12 -8.58 -26.60
CA PHE A 208 -16.51 -8.39 -28.00
C PHE A 208 -17.62 -9.36 -28.44
N ARG A 209 -18.45 -8.92 -29.38
CA ARG A 209 -19.51 -9.74 -30.02
C ARG A 209 -18.87 -10.92 -30.76
N GLU A 210 -19.59 -12.02 -30.85
CA GLU A 210 -19.11 -13.29 -31.44
C GLU A 210 -18.61 -13.11 -32.90
N GLU A 211 -19.31 -12.28 -33.69
CA GLU A 211 -18.93 -11.91 -35.06
C GLU A 211 -17.58 -11.16 -35.15
N ASP A 212 -17.23 -10.38 -34.12
CA ASP A 212 -15.95 -9.69 -34.02
C ASP A 212 -14.83 -10.60 -33.50
N ARG A 213 -15.18 -11.67 -32.77
CA ARG A 213 -14.21 -12.65 -32.24
C ARG A 213 -13.64 -13.54 -33.34
N GLU A 214 -14.48 -14.00 -34.28
CA GLU A 214 -14.04 -14.88 -35.39
C GLU A 214 -13.08 -14.17 -36.36
N ARG A 215 -13.21 -12.85 -36.55
CA ARG A 215 -12.22 -12.08 -37.34
C ARG A 215 -10.87 -11.92 -36.64
N ARG A 216 -10.82 -12.20 -35.33
CA ARG A 216 -9.66 -11.97 -34.45
C ARG A 216 -9.04 -13.27 -33.95
N THR A 217 -9.46 -14.42 -34.46
CA THR A 217 -8.99 -15.74 -34.00
C THR A 217 -7.48 -15.94 -34.15
N LEU A 218 -6.95 -16.65 -33.15
CA LEU A 218 -5.70 -17.39 -32.92
C LEU A 218 -4.60 -17.53 -34.02
N ALA A 219 -4.88 -17.31 -35.31
CA ALA A 219 -3.87 -17.36 -36.38
C ALA A 219 -2.70 -16.38 -36.15
N SER A 220 -2.95 -15.26 -35.46
CA SER A 220 -1.97 -14.22 -35.10
C SER A 220 -0.91 -14.66 -34.06
N TYR A 221 -1.10 -15.75 -33.30
CA TYR A 221 -0.16 -16.08 -32.21
C TYR A 221 1.24 -16.50 -32.69
N PHE A 222 1.38 -16.97 -33.93
CA PHE A 222 2.65 -17.41 -34.50
C PHE A 222 3.18 -16.50 -35.63
N GLU A 223 2.48 -15.41 -35.96
CA GLU A 223 2.88 -14.54 -37.08
C GLU A 223 4.12 -13.71 -36.76
N LYS A 224 4.28 -13.29 -35.50
CA LYS A 224 5.38 -12.44 -35.03
C LYS A 224 6.13 -13.15 -33.91
N SER A 225 7.46 -13.14 -33.99
CA SER A 225 8.30 -13.58 -32.87
C SER A 225 8.19 -12.60 -31.69
N ASP A 226 8.48 -13.06 -30.47
CA ASP A 226 8.52 -12.18 -29.28
C ASP A 226 9.45 -10.99 -29.49
N ILE A 227 10.62 -11.21 -30.09
CA ILE A 227 11.62 -10.16 -30.40
C ILE A 227 11.04 -9.12 -31.37
N GLU A 228 10.29 -9.56 -32.37
CA GLU A 228 9.65 -8.66 -33.32
C GLU A 228 8.55 -7.84 -32.66
N ARG A 229 7.74 -8.45 -31.78
CA ARG A 229 6.73 -7.74 -31.00
C ARG A 229 7.35 -6.69 -30.08
N LEU A 230 8.41 -7.05 -29.35
CA LEU A 230 9.15 -6.12 -28.50
C LEU A 230 9.67 -4.91 -29.31
N LYS A 231 10.26 -5.15 -30.48
CA LYS A 231 10.70 -4.07 -31.39
C LYS A 231 9.55 -3.16 -31.85
N ILE A 232 8.43 -3.74 -32.29
CA ILE A 232 7.24 -2.98 -32.73
C ILE A 232 6.69 -2.13 -31.58
N CYS A 233 6.64 -2.71 -30.37
CA CYS A 233 6.11 -2.08 -29.17
C CYS A 233 7.12 -1.15 -28.46
N ARG A 234 8.34 -0.98 -29.02
CA ARG A 234 9.43 -0.19 -28.44
C ARG A 234 9.74 -0.59 -27.00
N ALA A 235 9.75 -1.90 -26.78
CA ALA A 235 10.01 -2.54 -25.51
C ALA A 235 11.28 -3.37 -25.58
N GLU A 236 11.86 -3.62 -24.41
CA GLU A 236 13.00 -4.51 -24.23
C GLU A 236 12.79 -5.41 -23.03
N VAL A 237 13.48 -6.55 -23.05
CA VAL A 237 13.62 -7.44 -21.91
C VAL A 237 15.07 -7.34 -21.45
N CYS A 238 15.28 -6.95 -20.19
CA CYS A 238 16.60 -6.75 -19.60
C CYS A 238 16.67 -7.42 -18.22
N SER A 239 17.87 -7.83 -17.80
CA SER A 239 18.08 -8.28 -16.43
C SER A 239 18.01 -7.08 -15.48
N LYS A 240 17.27 -7.22 -14.38
CA LYS A 240 17.26 -6.20 -13.32
C LYS A 240 18.61 -6.21 -12.59
N ASP A 241 19.16 -5.04 -12.28
CA ASP A 241 20.52 -4.89 -11.76
C ASP A 241 20.79 -5.81 -10.55
N GLY A 242 21.66 -6.81 -10.72
CA GLY A 242 22.01 -7.76 -9.67
C GLY A 242 21.03 -8.92 -9.46
N GLU A 243 19.93 -8.97 -10.21
CA GLU A 243 18.95 -10.05 -10.17
C GLU A 243 19.10 -10.96 -11.40
N THR A 244 18.81 -12.25 -11.23
CA THR A 244 18.81 -13.22 -12.34
C THR A 244 17.53 -13.15 -13.17
N GLU A 245 16.56 -12.36 -12.72
CA GLU A 245 15.24 -12.28 -13.31
C GLU A 245 15.21 -11.23 -14.44
N GLU A 246 14.59 -11.62 -15.54
CA GLU A 246 14.36 -10.76 -16.70
C GLU A 246 13.09 -9.94 -16.48
N ILE A 247 13.19 -8.63 -16.60
CA ILE A 247 12.06 -7.70 -16.56
C ILE A 247 11.76 -7.16 -17.96
N ILE A 248 10.50 -6.78 -18.20
CA ILE A 248 10.09 -6.11 -19.43
C ILE A 248 9.80 -4.63 -19.15
N ARG A 249 10.31 -3.76 -20.02
CA ARG A 249 10.05 -2.31 -19.94
C ARG A 249 10.02 -1.67 -21.33
N PHE A 250 9.51 -0.45 -21.40
CA PHE A 250 9.76 0.38 -22.58
C PHE A 250 11.24 0.75 -22.67
N ILE A 251 11.71 0.98 -23.89
CA ILE A 251 13.05 1.55 -24.15
C ILE A 251 13.13 2.99 -23.64
N ASP A 252 11.99 3.71 -23.64
CA ASP A 252 11.85 5.07 -23.12
C ASP A 252 10.90 5.08 -21.92
N ASP A 253 11.43 5.44 -20.75
CA ASP A 253 10.70 5.46 -19.48
C ASP A 253 9.57 6.50 -19.43
N THR A 254 9.48 7.42 -20.39
CA THR A 254 8.38 8.40 -20.48
C THR A 254 7.12 7.82 -21.14
N TYR A 255 7.24 6.69 -21.84
CA TYR A 255 6.14 6.10 -22.61
C TYR A 255 4.96 5.62 -21.77
N PRO A 256 5.13 4.92 -20.62
CA PRO A 256 4.01 4.47 -19.81
C PRO A 256 2.99 5.58 -19.52
N ASN A 257 3.48 6.72 -19.03
CA ASN A 257 2.61 7.84 -18.68
C ASN A 257 2.03 8.53 -19.92
N THR A 258 2.82 8.67 -21.00
CA THR A 258 2.36 9.31 -22.24
C THR A 258 1.27 8.49 -22.94
N ILE A 259 1.42 7.16 -22.99
CA ILE A 259 0.41 6.24 -23.51
C ILE A 259 -0.86 6.33 -22.66
N PHE A 260 -0.72 6.30 -21.33
CA PHE A 260 -1.88 6.39 -20.46
C PHE A 260 -2.64 7.72 -20.64
N ASP A 261 -1.92 8.84 -20.80
CA ASP A 261 -2.51 10.15 -21.09
C ASP A 261 -3.16 10.20 -22.47
N LEU A 262 -2.59 9.54 -23.48
CA LEU A 262 -3.21 9.40 -24.80
C LEU A 262 -4.53 8.64 -24.69
N LEU A 263 -4.54 7.50 -23.99
CA LEU A 263 -5.76 6.72 -23.77
C LEU A 263 -6.81 7.54 -23.03
N ARG A 264 -6.39 8.30 -22.01
CA ARG A 264 -7.26 9.19 -21.27
C ARG A 264 -7.80 10.31 -22.16
N LYS A 265 -7.05 10.87 -23.11
CA LYS A 265 -7.56 11.99 -23.93
C LYS A 265 -8.44 11.54 -25.08
N GLN A 266 -8.14 10.38 -25.68
CA GLN A 266 -8.72 9.98 -26.98
C GLN A 266 -9.48 8.65 -26.94
N TYR A 267 -9.18 7.78 -25.98
CA TYR A 267 -9.65 6.39 -25.94
C TYR A 267 -10.30 6.04 -24.59
N HIS A 268 -11.16 6.92 -24.07
CA HIS A 268 -11.83 6.74 -22.77
C HIS A 268 -12.53 5.39 -22.63
N ASP A 269 -13.27 4.96 -23.66
CA ASP A 269 -14.04 3.72 -23.61
C ASP A 269 -13.13 2.50 -23.45
N ILE A 270 -11.97 2.49 -24.13
CA ILE A 270 -10.98 1.42 -24.01
C ILE A 270 -10.49 1.34 -22.55
N LEU A 271 -10.18 2.46 -21.90
CA LEU A 271 -9.77 2.46 -20.49
C LEU A 271 -10.84 1.86 -19.58
N LEU A 272 -12.11 2.18 -19.82
CA LEU A 272 -13.22 1.65 -19.01
C LEU A 272 -13.44 0.16 -19.27
N ASP A 273 -13.14 -0.33 -20.46
CA ASP A 273 -13.23 -1.75 -20.83
C ASP A 273 -12.07 -2.59 -20.26
N LEU A 274 -10.99 -1.95 -19.77
CA LEU A 274 -9.93 -2.64 -19.03
C LEU A 274 -10.34 -3.03 -17.61
N LEU A 275 -11.38 -2.43 -17.03
CA LEU A 275 -11.74 -2.65 -15.62
C LEU A 275 -12.02 -4.12 -15.25
N PRO A 276 -12.79 -4.90 -16.03
CA PRO A 276 -13.00 -6.33 -15.75
C PRO A 276 -11.68 -7.12 -15.80
N ALA A 277 -10.77 -6.74 -16.71
CA ALA A 277 -9.49 -7.40 -16.85
C ALA A 277 -8.56 -7.12 -15.66
N LEU A 278 -8.44 -5.86 -15.26
CA LEU A 278 -7.66 -5.45 -14.07
C LEU A 278 -8.20 -6.09 -12.79
N LYS A 279 -9.53 -6.22 -12.68
CA LYS A 279 -10.17 -6.98 -11.60
C LYS A 279 -9.67 -8.42 -11.57
N LYS A 280 -9.68 -9.12 -12.71
CA LYS A 280 -9.21 -10.51 -12.81
C LYS A 280 -7.71 -10.66 -12.49
N VAL A 281 -6.87 -9.72 -12.92
CA VAL A 281 -5.44 -9.73 -12.60
C VAL A 281 -5.22 -9.74 -11.08
N VAL A 282 -5.90 -8.86 -10.33
CA VAL A 282 -5.79 -8.82 -8.87
C VAL A 282 -6.33 -10.08 -8.20
N GLU A 283 -7.39 -10.66 -8.76
CA GLU A 283 -7.97 -11.89 -8.23
C GLU A 283 -7.08 -13.12 -8.43
N GLN A 284 -6.33 -13.18 -9.55
CA GLN A 284 -5.53 -14.36 -9.94
C GLN A 284 -4.08 -14.31 -9.45
N HIS A 285 -3.46 -13.13 -9.35
CA HIS A 285 -2.06 -13.01 -8.97
C HIS A 285 -1.84 -12.80 -7.47
N GLN A 286 -0.98 -13.65 -6.89
CA GLN A 286 -0.57 -13.57 -5.48
C GLN A 286 0.61 -12.62 -5.23
N ASP A 287 1.32 -12.19 -6.26
CA ASP A 287 2.35 -11.16 -6.13
C ASP A 287 1.72 -9.81 -5.73
N TRP A 288 2.29 -9.14 -4.73
CA TRP A 288 1.80 -7.86 -4.25
C TRP A 288 2.09 -6.71 -5.21
N GLU A 289 3.19 -6.78 -5.95
CA GLU A 289 3.63 -5.74 -6.88
C GLU A 289 2.67 -5.68 -8.08
N ILE A 290 2.33 -6.83 -8.65
CA ILE A 290 1.33 -6.94 -9.74
C ILE A 290 -0.01 -6.36 -9.27
N ARG A 291 -0.46 -6.72 -8.06
CA ARG A 291 -1.71 -6.18 -7.51
C ARG A 291 -1.66 -4.67 -7.33
N PHE A 292 -0.55 -4.15 -6.86
CA PHE A 292 -0.34 -2.72 -6.67
C PHE A 292 -0.46 -1.96 -8.00
N TRP A 293 0.23 -2.42 -9.06
CA TRP A 293 0.16 -1.79 -10.38
C TRP A 293 -1.23 -1.86 -11.00
N ALA A 294 -1.90 -3.02 -10.91
CA ALA A 294 -3.28 -3.18 -11.36
C ALA A 294 -4.24 -2.24 -10.62
N ALA A 295 -4.11 -2.15 -9.30
CA ALA A 295 -4.84 -1.20 -8.47
C ALA A 295 -4.59 0.25 -8.88
N LEU A 296 -3.33 0.64 -9.10
CA LEU A 296 -3.00 2.00 -9.50
C LEU A 296 -3.62 2.36 -10.86
N ALA A 297 -3.65 1.43 -11.81
CA ALA A 297 -4.35 1.61 -13.07
C ALA A 297 -5.86 1.82 -12.86
N VAL A 298 -6.50 1.04 -11.99
CA VAL A 298 -7.91 1.24 -11.59
C VAL A 298 -8.10 2.64 -10.99
N ALA A 299 -7.17 3.12 -10.18
CA ALA A 299 -7.21 4.46 -9.60
C ALA A 299 -7.14 5.56 -10.67
N LYS A 300 -6.21 5.42 -11.64
CA LYS A 300 -6.10 6.35 -12.76
C LYS A 300 -7.36 6.39 -13.62
N ILE A 301 -8.03 5.25 -13.84
CA ILE A 301 -9.34 5.17 -14.50
C ILE A 301 -10.43 5.81 -13.63
N GLY A 302 -10.36 5.62 -12.31
CA GLY A 302 -11.27 6.19 -11.32
C GLY A 302 -11.33 7.72 -11.31
N LYS A 303 -10.23 8.39 -11.68
CA LYS A 303 -10.22 9.85 -11.88
C LYS A 303 -11.14 10.32 -13.01
N ILE A 304 -11.44 9.43 -13.96
CA ILE A 304 -12.34 9.72 -15.08
C ILE A 304 -13.78 9.37 -14.67
N ASN A 305 -13.99 8.18 -14.08
CA ASN A 305 -15.31 7.70 -13.70
C ASN A 305 -15.28 6.87 -12.41
N PHE A 306 -15.37 7.56 -11.27
CA PHE A 306 -15.35 6.94 -9.95
C PHE A 306 -16.48 5.91 -9.77
N SER A 307 -17.71 6.26 -10.15
CA SER A 307 -18.89 5.39 -9.95
C SER A 307 -18.78 4.07 -10.72
N ARG A 308 -18.15 4.08 -11.90
CA ARG A 308 -17.92 2.86 -12.68
C ARG A 308 -16.87 1.96 -12.03
N ILE A 309 -15.75 2.49 -11.53
CA ILE A 309 -14.77 1.67 -10.80
C ILE A 309 -15.32 1.15 -9.48
N GLU A 310 -16.17 1.93 -8.80
CA GLU A 310 -16.81 1.56 -7.55
C GLU A 310 -17.65 0.29 -7.73
N SER A 311 -18.57 0.31 -8.70
CA SER A 311 -19.49 -0.80 -8.96
C SER A 311 -18.83 -2.02 -9.63
N GLN A 312 -17.87 -1.82 -10.53
CA GLN A 312 -17.28 -2.92 -11.31
C GLN A 312 -16.08 -3.58 -10.63
N VAL A 313 -15.33 -2.84 -9.81
CA VAL A 313 -14.04 -3.30 -9.25
C VAL A 313 -14.02 -3.20 -7.73
N LEU A 314 -14.23 -2.02 -7.16
CA LEU A 314 -13.98 -1.78 -5.74
C LEU A 314 -14.96 -2.51 -4.81
N ASP A 315 -16.27 -2.47 -5.08
CA ASP A 315 -17.27 -3.20 -4.28
C ASP A 315 -17.08 -4.74 -4.40
N PRO A 316 -16.81 -5.31 -5.59
CA PRO A 316 -16.42 -6.71 -5.71
C PRO A 316 -15.14 -7.07 -4.93
N TRP A 317 -14.08 -6.27 -5.03
CA TRP A 317 -12.85 -6.51 -4.27
C TRP A 317 -13.07 -6.41 -2.77
N ALA A 318 -13.85 -5.44 -2.31
CA ALA A 318 -14.13 -5.21 -0.89
C ALA A 318 -14.89 -6.37 -0.21
N THR A 319 -15.60 -7.17 -1.00
CA THR A 319 -16.40 -8.32 -0.53
C THR A 319 -15.79 -9.66 -0.89
N ASP A 320 -14.65 -9.68 -1.58
CA ASP A 320 -13.98 -10.91 -1.99
C ASP A 320 -13.62 -11.76 -0.77
N LYS A 321 -13.69 -13.09 -0.92
CA LYS A 321 -13.33 -14.05 0.14
C LYS A 321 -11.84 -13.99 0.49
N ARG A 322 -10.98 -13.66 -0.48
CA ARG A 322 -9.52 -13.61 -0.34
C ARG A 322 -9.09 -12.30 0.32
N ALA A 323 -8.34 -12.40 1.42
CA ALA A 323 -7.90 -11.23 2.17
C ALA A 323 -6.97 -10.30 1.35
N TYR A 324 -6.10 -10.87 0.50
CA TYR A 324 -5.20 -10.08 -0.33
C TYR A 324 -5.92 -9.25 -1.40
N VAL A 325 -7.05 -9.74 -1.94
CA VAL A 325 -7.89 -8.99 -2.89
C VAL A 325 -8.56 -7.82 -2.17
N ARG A 326 -9.15 -8.07 -1.00
CA ARG A 326 -9.71 -7.01 -0.16
C ARG A 326 -8.67 -5.94 0.17
N ALA A 327 -7.47 -6.35 0.58
CA ALA A 327 -6.39 -5.44 0.92
C ALA A 327 -5.95 -4.57 -0.27
N ALA A 328 -5.99 -5.11 -1.49
CA ALA A 328 -5.63 -4.37 -2.71
C ALA A 328 -6.55 -3.16 -2.98
N THR A 329 -7.78 -3.17 -2.47
CA THR A 329 -8.74 -2.05 -2.53
C THR A 329 -8.21 -0.77 -1.88
N GLY A 330 -7.28 -0.88 -0.93
CA GLY A 330 -6.69 0.27 -0.26
C GLY A 330 -5.82 1.12 -1.17
N TYR A 331 -5.07 0.50 -2.09
CA TYR A 331 -4.15 1.19 -3.00
C TYR A 331 -4.84 2.20 -3.93
N PRO A 332 -5.89 1.86 -4.70
CA PRO A 332 -6.54 2.83 -5.57
C PRO A 332 -7.23 3.93 -4.78
N LEU A 333 -7.81 3.60 -3.62
CA LEU A 333 -8.54 4.57 -2.80
C LEU A 333 -7.63 5.57 -2.11
N ALA A 334 -6.43 5.16 -1.67
CA ALA A 334 -5.43 6.10 -1.16
C ALA A 334 -5.00 7.09 -2.26
N TYR A 335 -4.65 6.58 -3.46
CA TYR A 335 -4.29 7.42 -4.60
C TYR A 335 -5.42 8.39 -5.03
N LEU A 336 -6.67 7.94 -4.99
CA LEU A 336 -7.85 8.77 -5.26
C LEU A 336 -8.16 9.75 -4.12
N ALA A 337 -7.78 9.46 -2.88
CA ALA A 337 -7.98 10.36 -1.74
C ALA A 337 -7.01 11.56 -1.77
N GLU A 338 -5.79 11.36 -2.26
CA GLU A 338 -4.81 12.43 -2.46
C GLU A 338 -5.36 13.51 -3.40
N ASP A 339 -5.99 13.09 -4.49
CA ASP A 339 -6.63 13.99 -5.45
C ASP A 339 -7.90 14.62 -4.87
N LYS A 340 -7.88 15.95 -4.74
CA LYS A 340 -8.99 16.75 -4.18
C LYS A 340 -10.31 16.53 -4.92
N SER A 341 -10.28 16.23 -6.22
CA SER A 341 -11.49 16.05 -7.04
C SER A 341 -12.24 14.74 -6.73
N THR A 342 -11.53 13.72 -6.26
CA THR A 342 -12.09 12.39 -5.97
C THR A 342 -12.18 12.07 -4.48
N ARG A 343 -11.50 12.86 -3.63
CA ARG A 343 -11.45 12.68 -2.17
C ARG A 343 -12.83 12.52 -1.52
N ASP A 344 -13.79 13.37 -1.85
CA ASP A 344 -15.13 13.31 -1.26
C ASP A 344 -15.88 12.02 -1.66
N ASN A 345 -15.62 11.48 -2.84
CA ASN A 345 -16.20 10.21 -3.28
C ASN A 345 -15.58 9.04 -2.50
N VAL A 346 -14.26 9.04 -2.31
CA VAL A 346 -13.58 8.07 -1.44
C VAL A 346 -14.13 8.15 -0.02
N ARG A 347 -14.35 9.35 0.53
CA ARG A 347 -14.95 9.55 1.85
C ARG A 347 -16.35 8.96 1.97
N LYS A 348 -17.22 9.26 1.03
CA LYS A 348 -18.58 8.71 1.01
C LYS A 348 -18.57 7.18 0.92
N LEU A 349 -17.69 6.63 0.09
CA LEU A 349 -17.54 5.18 -0.07
C LEU A 349 -17.07 4.52 1.22
N LEU A 350 -16.01 5.03 1.84
CA LEU A 350 -15.47 4.46 3.08
C LEU A 350 -16.45 4.60 4.24
N ASN A 351 -17.16 5.71 4.38
CA ASN A 351 -18.20 5.83 5.40
C ASN A 351 -19.29 4.77 5.22
N ARG A 352 -19.69 4.49 3.96
CA ARG A 352 -20.66 3.43 3.64
C ARG A 352 -20.12 2.02 3.91
N TRP A 353 -18.82 1.79 3.77
CA TRP A 353 -18.22 0.49 4.08
C TRP A 353 -17.93 0.30 5.58
N SER A 354 -17.64 1.39 6.30
CA SER A 354 -17.49 1.39 7.75
C SER A 354 -18.82 1.17 8.47
N ASP A 355 -19.93 1.65 7.90
CA ASP A 355 -21.28 1.40 8.40
C ASP A 355 -22.20 0.92 7.27
N PRO A 356 -22.07 -0.34 6.82
CA PRO A 356 -22.91 -0.88 5.76
C PRO A 356 -24.33 -1.09 6.24
N ASP A 357 -25.30 -0.84 5.36
CA ASP A 357 -26.69 -1.21 5.60
C ASP A 357 -26.82 -2.71 5.91
N TRP A 358 -27.52 -3.04 7.00
CA TRP A 358 -27.82 -4.37 7.49
C TRP A 358 -28.52 -5.26 6.45
N SER A 359 -29.16 -4.67 5.44
CA SER A 359 -29.76 -5.39 4.31
C SER A 359 -28.76 -6.19 3.47
N ARG A 360 -27.44 -5.97 3.63
CA ARG A 360 -26.37 -6.62 2.84
C ARG A 360 -25.98 -8.04 3.27
N GLY A 361 -26.57 -8.59 4.33
CA GLY A 361 -26.40 -10.00 4.73
C GLY A 361 -25.14 -10.31 5.54
N SER A 362 -24.71 -11.57 5.58
CA SER A 362 -23.65 -12.06 6.48
C SER A 362 -22.24 -11.53 6.18
N ASP A 363 -22.02 -10.94 5.00
CA ASP A 363 -20.71 -10.50 4.52
C ASP A 363 -20.39 -9.03 4.83
N ILE A 364 -21.22 -8.36 5.64
CA ILE A 364 -21.03 -6.95 6.09
C ILE A 364 -19.64 -6.73 6.70
N TRP A 365 -19.13 -7.70 7.45
CA TRP A 365 -17.81 -7.59 8.07
C TRP A 365 -16.68 -7.43 7.04
N ARG A 366 -16.83 -7.94 5.81
CA ARG A 366 -15.80 -7.80 4.77
C ARG A 366 -15.65 -6.35 4.30
N TYR A 367 -16.76 -5.62 4.22
CA TYR A 367 -16.73 -4.18 3.92
C TYR A 367 -15.98 -3.42 5.01
N ARG A 368 -16.31 -3.67 6.28
CA ARG A 368 -15.63 -3.02 7.42
C ARG A 368 -14.15 -3.39 7.49
N TRP A 369 -13.82 -4.65 7.25
CA TRP A 369 -12.45 -5.12 7.17
C TRP A 369 -11.68 -4.38 6.06
N THR A 370 -12.28 -4.26 4.87
CA THR A 370 -11.68 -3.55 3.73
C THR A 370 -11.54 -2.06 4.01
N ALA A 371 -12.53 -1.43 4.64
CA ALA A 371 -12.46 -0.04 5.07
C ALA A 371 -11.31 0.19 6.05
N SER A 372 -11.14 -0.69 7.05
CA SER A 372 -10.01 -0.65 7.99
C SER A 372 -8.68 -0.71 7.26
N SER A 373 -8.52 -1.71 6.37
CA SER A 373 -7.29 -1.85 5.57
C SER A 373 -7.07 -0.66 4.62
N THR A 374 -8.12 0.06 4.21
CA THR A 374 -8.00 1.25 3.37
C THR A 374 -7.61 2.48 4.20
N TYR A 375 -8.17 2.65 5.40
CA TYR A 375 -7.74 3.72 6.32
C TYR A 375 -6.26 3.61 6.68
N LYS A 376 -5.73 2.40 6.81
CA LYS A 376 -4.28 2.17 6.88
C LYS A 376 -3.55 2.88 5.74
N GLN A 377 -3.93 2.62 4.49
CA GLN A 377 -3.27 3.21 3.31
C GLN A 377 -3.47 4.73 3.22
N ILE A 378 -4.66 5.24 3.59
CA ILE A 378 -4.93 6.69 3.62
C ILE A 378 -4.07 7.38 4.67
N GLY A 379 -3.89 6.79 5.85
CA GLY A 379 -3.04 7.37 6.88
C GLY A 379 -1.56 7.44 6.48
N LEU A 380 -1.12 6.67 5.47
CA LEU A 380 0.23 6.74 4.91
C LEU A 380 0.45 7.94 3.98
N ILE A 381 -0.58 8.70 3.61
CA ILE A 381 -0.45 9.91 2.75
C ILE A 381 0.39 11.02 3.42
N GLY A 382 0.58 10.97 4.74
CA GLY A 382 1.44 11.92 5.47
C GLY A 382 0.86 13.33 5.63
N GLN A 383 -0.44 13.52 5.33
CA GLN A 383 -1.14 14.78 5.52
C GLN A 383 -2.06 14.72 6.75
N ASP A 384 -2.14 15.79 7.53
CA ASP A 384 -2.92 15.84 8.78
C ASP A 384 -4.38 15.41 8.58
N TRP A 385 -5.04 15.89 7.52
CA TRP A 385 -6.43 15.51 7.24
C TRP A 385 -6.60 14.01 6.95
N ALA A 386 -5.59 13.37 6.37
CA ALA A 386 -5.62 11.96 6.01
C ALA A 386 -5.42 11.11 7.26
N ARG A 387 -4.50 11.55 8.13
CA ARG A 387 -4.28 10.97 9.44
C ARG A 387 -5.56 11.03 10.29
N ASP A 388 -6.12 12.21 10.49
CA ASP A 388 -7.32 12.39 11.33
C ASP A 388 -8.48 11.53 10.82
N TRP A 389 -8.69 11.52 9.50
CA TRP A 389 -9.72 10.71 8.87
C TRP A 389 -9.47 9.20 9.03
N ALA A 390 -8.22 8.74 8.91
CA ALA A 390 -7.87 7.35 9.14
C ALA A 390 -8.16 6.93 10.59
N TYR A 391 -7.76 7.72 11.59
CA TYR A 391 -8.02 7.41 12.99
C TYR A 391 -9.51 7.44 13.35
N GLU A 392 -10.27 8.42 12.85
CA GLU A 392 -11.73 8.46 13.05
C GLU A 392 -12.42 7.23 12.46
N GLY A 393 -12.04 6.84 11.24
CA GLY A 393 -12.57 5.65 10.58
C GLY A 393 -12.22 4.35 11.30
N LEU A 394 -10.95 4.20 11.72
CA LEU A 394 -10.50 3.05 12.50
C LEU A 394 -11.19 2.98 13.86
N LYS A 395 -11.42 4.11 14.53
CA LYS A 395 -12.19 4.18 15.78
C LYS A 395 -13.62 3.71 15.58
N GLN A 396 -14.28 4.16 14.51
CA GLN A 396 -15.63 3.73 14.18
C GLN A 396 -15.66 2.21 13.93
N ILE A 397 -14.70 1.66 13.22
CA ILE A 397 -14.65 0.21 12.93
C ILE A 397 -14.34 -0.60 14.21
N ALA A 398 -13.40 -0.13 15.04
CA ALA A 398 -13.13 -0.71 16.35
C ALA A 398 -14.37 -0.72 17.25
N SER A 399 -15.38 0.12 16.95
CA SER A 399 -16.60 0.18 17.72
C SER A 399 -17.57 -0.99 17.50
N TYR A 400 -17.36 -1.82 16.47
CA TYR A 400 -18.22 -2.96 16.20
C TYR A 400 -17.76 -4.22 16.94
N ASP A 401 -18.73 -4.98 17.45
CA ASP A 401 -18.52 -6.30 18.05
C ASP A 401 -18.29 -7.37 16.97
N ASP A 402 -17.10 -7.38 16.37
CA ASP A 402 -16.72 -8.42 15.43
C ASP A 402 -15.23 -8.72 15.49
N ILE A 403 -14.89 -9.89 16.04
CA ILE A 403 -13.51 -10.36 16.18
C ILE A 403 -12.76 -10.47 14.85
N ARG A 404 -13.46 -10.57 13.71
CA ARG A 404 -12.84 -10.60 12.38
C ARG A 404 -12.23 -9.24 12.01
N LEU A 405 -12.74 -8.15 12.58
CA LEU A 405 -12.26 -6.78 12.35
C LEU A 405 -11.04 -6.44 13.20
N LEU A 406 -10.92 -7.09 14.36
CA LEU A 406 -9.84 -6.90 15.33
C LEU A 406 -8.46 -6.86 14.68
N HIS A 407 -8.10 -7.91 13.94
CA HIS A 407 -6.78 -8.00 13.31
C HIS A 407 -6.56 -6.88 12.28
N ALA A 408 -7.54 -6.58 11.44
CA ALA A 408 -7.40 -5.52 10.44
C ALA A 408 -7.18 -4.15 11.09
N THR A 409 -7.90 -3.86 12.17
CA THR A 409 -7.77 -2.59 12.89
C THR A 409 -6.44 -2.49 13.62
N ILE A 410 -6.01 -3.56 14.32
CA ILE A 410 -4.70 -3.61 14.97
C ILE A 410 -3.57 -3.44 13.95
N ASP A 411 -3.58 -4.21 12.86
CA ASP A 411 -2.55 -4.15 11.82
C ASP A 411 -2.49 -2.76 11.19
N SER A 412 -3.64 -2.10 11.03
CA SER A 412 -3.71 -0.73 10.53
C SER A 412 -3.03 0.26 11.48
N LEU A 413 -3.33 0.18 12.77
CA LEU A 413 -2.73 1.04 13.80
C LEU A 413 -1.22 0.79 13.96
N VAL A 414 -0.80 -0.47 13.90
CA VAL A 414 0.61 -0.86 13.92
C VAL A 414 1.35 -0.21 12.76
N VAL A 415 0.84 -0.36 11.54
CA VAL A 415 1.49 0.23 10.35
C VAL A 415 1.57 1.75 10.44
N LEU A 416 0.50 2.41 10.89
CA LEU A 416 0.53 3.86 11.11
C LEU A 416 1.59 4.24 12.15
N SER A 417 1.70 3.51 13.27
CA SER A 417 2.69 3.79 14.31
C SER A 417 4.14 3.67 13.83
N LEU A 418 4.41 2.79 12.86
CA LEU A 418 5.75 2.57 12.30
C LEU A 418 6.21 3.70 11.38
N GLN A 419 5.30 4.58 10.93
CA GLN A 419 5.60 5.75 10.10
C GLN A 419 5.95 7.01 10.90
N GLY A 420 6.43 6.84 12.14
CA GLY A 420 6.72 7.96 13.04
C GLY A 420 5.48 8.53 13.74
N GLU A 421 4.29 7.96 13.53
CA GLU A 421 3.05 8.39 14.18
C GLU A 421 2.77 7.63 15.49
N LEU A 422 3.78 7.05 16.13
CA LEU A 422 3.61 6.27 17.37
C LEU A 422 2.94 7.09 18.48
N GLU A 423 3.41 8.31 18.74
CA GLU A 423 2.83 9.17 19.77
C GLU A 423 1.35 9.47 19.49
N HIS A 424 1.02 9.75 18.24
CA HIS A 424 -0.36 10.01 17.81
C HIS A 424 -1.23 8.75 17.96
N THR A 425 -0.69 7.58 17.58
CA THR A 425 -1.37 6.29 17.73
C THR A 425 -1.70 6.02 19.20
N LEU A 426 -0.73 6.17 20.10
CA LEU A 426 -0.90 5.96 21.54
C LEU A 426 -1.89 6.97 22.14
N PHE A 427 -1.83 8.23 21.72
CA PHE A 427 -2.77 9.26 22.15
C PHE A 427 -4.21 8.94 21.70
N ALA A 428 -4.38 8.52 20.44
CA ALA A 428 -5.68 8.10 19.91
C ALA A 428 -6.24 6.92 20.72
N LEU A 429 -5.46 5.85 20.94
CA LEU A 429 -5.89 4.69 21.71
C LEU A 429 -6.25 5.05 23.15
N LYS A 430 -5.47 5.93 23.80
CA LYS A 430 -5.80 6.45 25.13
C LYS A 430 -7.16 7.13 25.16
N ASN A 431 -7.44 7.99 24.17
CA ASN A 431 -8.71 8.69 24.08
C ASN A 431 -9.86 7.72 23.82
N TRP A 432 -9.66 6.72 22.95
CA TRP A 432 -10.67 5.69 22.68
C TRP A 432 -11.02 4.90 23.94
N ILE A 433 -10.03 4.44 24.71
CA ILE A 433 -10.27 3.78 26.00
C ILE A 433 -11.07 4.68 26.94
N SER A 434 -10.71 5.96 27.03
CA SER A 434 -11.37 6.91 27.92
C SER A 434 -12.83 7.13 27.53
N GLU A 435 -13.12 7.24 26.23
CA GLU A 435 -14.47 7.43 25.71
C GLU A 435 -15.33 6.17 25.84
N PHE A 436 -14.76 4.97 25.59
CA PHE A 436 -15.48 3.72 25.77
C PHE A 436 -15.81 3.45 27.24
N CYS A 437 -14.90 3.78 28.17
CA CYS A 437 -15.16 3.65 29.61
C CYS A 437 -16.17 4.66 30.19
N GLN A 438 -16.41 5.80 29.52
CA GLN A 438 -17.31 6.85 30.01
C GLN A 438 -18.79 6.61 29.70
N LYS A 439 -19.11 5.67 28.80
CA LYS A 439 -20.50 5.28 28.58
C LYS A 439 -20.97 4.54 29.82
N GLU A 440 -21.78 5.21 30.65
CA GLU A 440 -22.39 4.58 31.81
C GLU A 440 -23.12 3.32 31.34
N PRO A 441 -22.85 2.15 31.95
CA PRO A 441 -23.58 0.95 31.59
C PRO A 441 -25.05 1.22 31.89
N ASP A 442 -25.89 1.26 30.86
CA ASP A 442 -27.35 1.23 31.00
C ASP A 442 -27.63 0.09 31.97
N GLY A 443 -28.14 0.42 33.17
CA GLY A 443 -27.96 -0.34 34.42
C GLY A 443 -28.59 -1.73 34.51
N GLN A 444 -28.65 -2.49 33.41
CA GLN A 444 -29.26 -3.80 33.26
C GLN A 444 -28.40 -4.80 32.47
N SER A 445 -27.24 -4.44 31.91
CA SER A 445 -26.38 -5.42 31.23
C SER A 445 -25.35 -6.01 32.18
N ASP A 446 -25.35 -7.34 32.31
CA ASP A 446 -24.25 -8.09 32.90
C ASP A 446 -22.93 -7.77 32.15
N ARG A 447 -21.83 -7.83 32.90
CA ARG A 447 -20.50 -7.27 32.61
C ARG A 447 -19.75 -7.97 31.46
N ASP A 448 -20.27 -7.95 30.25
CA ASP A 448 -19.48 -8.30 29.08
C ASP A 448 -18.49 -7.16 28.78
N VAL A 449 -17.20 -7.48 28.73
CA VAL A 449 -16.16 -6.53 28.31
C VAL A 449 -16.51 -6.11 26.88
N GLU A 450 -16.83 -4.83 26.71
CA GLU A 450 -17.19 -4.32 25.40
C GLU A 450 -16.06 -4.64 24.39
N PRO A 451 -16.36 -5.29 23.26
CA PRO A 451 -15.38 -5.70 22.24
C PRO A 451 -14.51 -4.54 21.73
N GLN A 452 -15.03 -3.30 21.80
CA GLN A 452 -14.29 -2.07 21.53
C GLN A 452 -13.07 -1.92 22.45
N TYR A 453 -13.28 -2.20 23.74
CA TYR A 453 -12.24 -2.17 24.76
C TYR A 453 -11.17 -3.24 24.49
N LEU A 454 -11.59 -4.47 24.16
CA LEU A 454 -10.68 -5.56 23.82
C LEU A 454 -9.80 -5.19 22.60
N THR A 455 -10.40 -4.65 21.55
CA THR A 455 -9.68 -4.22 20.34
C THR A 455 -8.60 -3.19 20.65
N THR A 456 -8.96 -2.20 21.47
CA THR A 456 -8.07 -1.09 21.80
C THR A 456 -6.92 -1.55 22.72
N LEU A 457 -7.20 -2.45 23.67
CA LEU A 457 -6.21 -3.05 24.56
C LEU A 457 -5.23 -3.96 23.80
N LEU A 458 -5.74 -4.82 22.91
CA LEU A 458 -4.89 -5.69 22.10
C LEU A 458 -4.02 -4.90 21.11
N ALA A 459 -4.56 -3.83 20.50
CA ALA A 459 -3.77 -2.91 19.70
C ALA A 459 -2.62 -2.30 20.51
N PHE A 460 -2.92 -1.83 21.73
CA PHE A 460 -1.93 -1.26 22.63
C PHE A 460 -0.83 -2.28 22.99
N ILE A 461 -1.20 -3.50 23.40
CA ILE A 461 -0.25 -4.58 23.71
C ILE A 461 0.63 -4.87 22.50
N LYS A 462 0.04 -4.97 21.30
CA LYS A 462 0.78 -5.27 20.07
C LYS A 462 1.77 -4.16 19.70
N LEU A 463 1.37 -2.90 19.88
CA LEU A 463 2.26 -1.76 19.69
C LEU A 463 3.42 -1.78 20.68
N CYS A 464 3.15 -2.09 21.95
CA CYS A 464 4.20 -2.29 22.94
C CYS A 464 5.17 -3.37 22.45
N GLU A 465 4.70 -4.59 22.18
CA GLU A 465 5.53 -5.70 21.69
C GLU A 465 6.45 -5.29 20.52
N ILE A 466 5.89 -4.66 19.48
CA ILE A 466 6.64 -4.30 18.26
C ILE A 466 7.69 -3.22 18.52
N HIS A 467 7.35 -2.16 19.25
CA HIS A 467 8.27 -1.04 19.47
C HIS A 467 9.32 -1.30 20.54
N THR A 468 9.16 -2.38 21.31
CA THR A 468 10.11 -2.81 22.32
C THR A 468 10.86 -4.08 21.99
N ALA A 469 10.43 -4.81 20.95
CA ALA A 469 11.22 -5.90 20.41
C ALA A 469 12.61 -5.33 20.11
N ASP A 470 13.63 -5.87 20.79
CA ASP A 470 15.01 -5.49 20.49
C ASP A 470 15.16 -5.59 18.98
N PRO A 471 15.62 -4.54 18.28
CA PRO A 471 15.87 -4.64 16.86
C PRO A 471 16.86 -5.79 16.74
N ILE A 472 16.40 -6.92 16.20
CA ILE A 472 17.18 -8.16 16.15
C ILE A 472 18.52 -7.76 15.57
N THR A 473 19.52 -7.75 16.44
CA THR A 473 20.86 -7.39 16.08
C THR A 473 21.35 -8.55 15.23
N GLU A 474 21.14 -8.46 13.93
CA GLU A 474 22.05 -9.02 12.94
C GLU A 474 23.41 -8.28 13.05
N SER A 475 23.96 -8.18 14.25
CA SER A 475 25.31 -7.71 14.49
C SER A 475 26.16 -8.94 14.74
N ASN A 476 26.76 -9.43 13.67
CA ASN A 476 28.13 -9.86 13.80
C ASN A 476 28.94 -8.68 14.38
N SER A 477 29.50 -8.90 15.57
CA SER A 477 30.58 -8.16 16.24
C SER A 477 30.31 -6.74 16.80
N ASP A 478 30.39 -6.67 18.13
CA ASP A 478 31.04 -5.65 18.97
C ASP A 478 30.90 -4.16 18.59
N SER A 479 29.84 -3.49 19.04
CA SER A 479 29.94 -2.16 19.67
C SER A 479 28.58 -1.62 20.17
N ASP A 480 28.51 -1.24 21.45
CA ASP A 480 27.73 -0.15 22.08
C ASP A 480 26.27 0.21 21.66
N VAL A 481 25.47 -0.67 21.06
CA VAL A 481 24.04 -0.37 20.70
C VAL A 481 23.06 -0.42 21.90
N LYS A 482 23.51 -0.66 23.14
CA LYS A 482 22.61 -0.86 24.30
C LYS A 482 21.79 0.36 24.75
N ASP A 483 22.05 1.56 24.22
CA ASP A 483 21.44 2.81 24.73
C ASP A 483 20.10 3.16 24.04
N ASP A 484 19.84 2.72 22.81
CA ASP A 484 18.67 3.16 22.02
C ASP A 484 17.37 2.43 22.41
N SER A 485 17.43 1.14 22.77
CA SER A 485 16.24 0.38 23.19
C SER A 485 15.74 0.81 24.59
N GLN A 486 16.65 1.11 25.51
CA GLN A 486 16.31 1.67 26.83
C GLN A 486 15.67 3.06 26.71
N TYR A 487 16.11 3.87 25.74
CA TYR A 487 15.50 5.17 25.45
C TYR A 487 14.07 5.04 24.88
N ARG A 488 13.84 4.10 23.97
CA ARG A 488 12.49 3.84 23.39
C ARG A 488 11.51 3.31 24.43
N ILE A 489 11.94 2.35 25.24
CA ILE A 489 11.14 1.81 26.36
C ILE A 489 10.87 2.92 27.39
N GLY A 490 11.89 3.71 27.72
CA GLY A 490 11.75 4.87 28.62
C GLY A 490 10.76 5.91 28.10
N ASN A 491 10.73 6.18 26.79
CA ASN A 491 9.78 7.09 26.16
C ASN A 491 8.36 6.53 26.17
N ILE A 492 8.16 5.24 25.84
CA ILE A 492 6.85 4.59 25.92
C ILE A 492 6.33 4.64 27.37
N LEU A 493 7.16 4.27 28.34
CA LEU A 493 6.81 4.32 29.77
C LEU A 493 6.56 5.75 30.27
N SER A 494 7.34 6.74 29.83
CA SER A 494 7.15 8.16 30.16
C SER A 494 5.87 8.73 29.56
N LEU A 495 5.54 8.36 28.31
CA LEU A 495 4.26 8.69 27.67
C LEU A 495 3.09 8.03 28.41
N MET A 496 3.26 6.79 28.89
CA MET A 496 2.29 6.08 29.73
C MET A 496 2.13 6.73 31.12
N GLU A 497 3.21 7.20 31.75
CA GLU A 497 3.15 7.90 33.04
C GLU A 497 2.53 9.29 32.94
N LYS A 498 2.78 10.03 31.86
CA LYS A 498 2.09 11.31 31.59
C LYS A 498 0.61 11.10 31.28
N SER A 499 0.25 9.94 30.72
CA SER A 499 -1.13 9.53 30.44
C SER A 499 -1.95 9.23 31.71
N ARG A 500 -1.27 8.82 32.80
CA ARG A 500 -1.81 8.33 34.09
C ARG A 500 -2.78 9.28 34.83
N ALA A 501 -2.83 10.56 34.48
CA ALA A 501 -3.58 11.57 35.22
C ALA A 501 -5.13 11.52 35.07
N THR A 502 -5.71 10.58 34.30
CA THR A 502 -7.12 10.75 33.82
C THR A 502 -8.03 9.50 33.84
N SER A 503 -7.54 8.29 34.02
CA SER A 503 -8.39 7.07 34.02
C SER A 503 -7.82 5.98 34.94
N GLY A 504 -8.53 5.64 36.01
CA GLY A 504 -8.11 4.71 37.06
C GLY A 504 -7.88 3.24 36.64
N ASP A 505 -7.52 2.40 37.63
CA ASP A 505 -7.27 0.94 37.77
C ASP A 505 -7.10 0.04 36.53
N ILE A 506 -7.86 0.28 35.48
CA ILE A 506 -7.86 -0.48 34.23
C ILE A 506 -6.69 -0.10 33.32
N TRP A 507 -6.35 1.19 33.24
CA TRP A 507 -5.09 1.62 32.61
C TRP A 507 -3.89 1.09 33.38
N GLN A 508 -4.00 1.03 34.71
CA GLN A 508 -3.01 0.42 35.57
C GLN A 508 -2.89 -1.09 35.30
N LEU A 509 -3.99 -1.80 35.00
CA LEU A 509 -3.95 -3.21 34.58
C LEU A 509 -3.29 -3.41 33.21
N ALA A 510 -3.63 -2.60 32.20
CA ALA A 510 -2.99 -2.66 30.87
C ALA A 510 -1.49 -2.33 30.95
N VAL A 511 -1.13 -1.31 31.74
CA VAL A 511 0.25 -0.94 32.07
C VAL A 511 0.93 -2.06 32.83
N ASN A 512 0.29 -2.68 33.82
CA ASN A 512 0.86 -3.77 34.60
C ASN A 512 1.01 -5.04 33.78
N ILE A 513 0.07 -5.35 32.87
CA ILE A 513 0.15 -6.44 31.91
C ILE A 513 1.33 -6.18 30.99
N GLY A 514 1.40 -5.00 30.35
CA GLY A 514 2.55 -4.59 29.55
C GLY A 514 3.87 -4.75 30.34
N ILE A 515 3.99 -4.10 31.50
CA ILE A 515 5.17 -4.18 32.39
C ILE A 515 5.48 -5.62 32.82
N SER A 516 4.47 -6.49 32.99
CA SER A 516 4.68 -7.89 33.36
C SER A 516 5.10 -8.77 32.19
N THR A 517 4.64 -8.47 30.97
CA THR A 517 5.15 -9.09 29.73
C THR A 517 6.57 -8.61 29.42
N PHE A 518 6.95 -7.42 29.93
CA PHE A 518 8.29 -6.84 29.86
C PHE A 518 9.31 -7.36 30.87
N LYS A 519 8.86 -7.98 31.97
CA LYS A 519 9.71 -8.59 32.99
C LYS A 519 9.85 -10.08 32.74
#